data_AF-A0A158P824-F1
#
_entry.id   AF-A0A158P824-F1
#
_cell.length_a   1.000
_cell.length_b   1.000
_cell.length_c   1.000
_cell.angle_alpha   90.00
_cell.angle_beta   90.00
_cell.angle_gamma   90.00
#
_symmetry.space_group_name_H-M   'P 1'
#
loop_
_entity.id
_entity.type
_entity.pdbx_description
1 polymer ?
#
loop_
_entity_poly.entity_id
_entity_poly.type
_entity_poly.pdbx_seq_one_letter_code
_entity_poly.pdbx_strand_id
1 'polypeptide(L)'
;MPLCSSGSRLCKTFDAQECRVLSKFLFRNPYSETYGVQRFDKTADDYGRPPPGSKTEARGIKAGVHVCREILFLCEVINQHAEGEEPNKWIKFGRLFYIYSYYSDKLVGMLIRARKYGLVDFDGEMLYQRQDDEKIIKLLMPIAEIRQRMQASGDPKNSTCCRRSTRTIAFLNFSRASRRRNVGRLEV
;
A
#
# COMPACT_ATOMS: atom_id res chain seq x y z
N MET A 1 -67.82 5.67 22.07
CA MET A 1 -66.96 6.70 22.69
C MET A 1 -65.51 6.42 22.34
N PRO A 2 -64.92 7.00 21.27
CA PRO A 2 -63.50 6.89 21.00
C PRO A 2 -62.77 8.15 21.50
N LEU A 3 -61.72 7.97 22.31
CA LEU A 3 -60.82 9.05 22.67
C LEU A 3 -59.74 9.18 21.58
N CYS A 4 -59.79 10.31 20.90
CA CYS A 4 -58.77 10.81 20.00
C CYS A 4 -57.67 11.48 20.84
N SER A 5 -56.42 11.01 20.72
CA SER A 5 -55.24 11.75 21.19
C SER A 5 -54.41 12.20 20.00
N SER A 6 -54.20 13.51 19.98
CA SER A 6 -53.68 14.39 18.96
C SER A 6 -52.15 14.41 18.82
N GLY A 7 -51.70 14.77 17.62
CA GLY A 7 -50.35 15.31 17.35
C GLY A 7 -49.36 14.23 16.91
N SER A 8 -48.69 14.30 15.77
CA SER A 8 -48.32 15.44 14.94
C SER A 8 -48.19 14.99 13.48
N ARG A 9 -48.62 15.87 12.57
CA ARG A 9 -48.30 15.82 11.15
C ARG A 9 -46.80 16.09 10.99
N LEU A 10 -46.01 15.11 10.57
CA LEU A 10 -44.80 15.36 9.79
C LEU A 10 -44.42 14.10 8.99
N CYS A 11 -44.17 14.30 7.69
CA CYS A 11 -43.58 13.37 6.74
C CYS A 11 -44.35 12.07 6.41
N LYS A 12 -45.37 12.17 5.53
CA LYS A 12 -45.87 11.03 4.75
C LYS A 12 -45.51 11.22 3.27
N THR A 13 -44.28 10.89 2.94
CA THR A 13 -43.91 10.22 1.68
C THR A 13 -42.59 9.51 1.96
N PHE A 14 -42.67 8.43 2.73
CA PHE A 14 -41.55 7.50 2.83
C PHE A 14 -41.54 6.73 1.51
N ASP A 15 -40.60 7.06 0.63
CA ASP A 15 -40.41 6.30 -0.60
C ASP A 15 -40.20 4.84 -0.21
N ALA A 16 -40.98 3.92 -0.80
CA ALA A 16 -40.91 2.49 -0.50
C ALA A 16 -39.47 1.94 -0.67
N GLN A 17 -38.70 2.61 -1.52
CA GLN A 17 -37.29 2.36 -1.76
C GLN A 17 -36.41 2.74 -0.56
N GLU A 18 -36.64 3.88 0.10
CA GLU A 18 -35.91 4.29 1.31
C GLU A 18 -36.20 3.38 2.50
N CYS A 19 -37.47 2.97 2.69
CA CYS A 19 -37.84 1.97 3.71
C CYS A 19 -37.08 0.66 3.51
N ARG A 20 -36.96 0.20 2.25
CA ARG A 20 -36.25 -1.05 1.92
C ARG A 20 -34.75 -0.93 2.14
N VAL A 21 -34.16 0.24 1.91
CA VAL A 21 -32.74 0.52 2.17
C VAL A 21 -32.46 0.58 3.67
N LEU A 22 -33.30 1.27 4.44
CA LEU A 22 -33.20 1.33 5.90
C LEU A 22 -33.36 -0.05 6.56
N SER A 23 -34.34 -0.84 6.12
CA SER A 23 -34.51 -2.22 6.61
C SER A 23 -33.27 -3.08 6.38
N LYS A 24 -32.66 -3.02 5.17
CA LYS A 24 -31.39 -3.71 4.87
C LYS A 24 -30.22 -3.19 5.72
N PHE A 25 -30.18 -1.90 6.00
CA PHE A 25 -29.16 -1.28 6.83
C PHE A 25 -29.27 -1.74 8.29
N LEU A 26 -30.49 -1.72 8.85
CA LEU A 26 -30.76 -2.19 10.20
C LEU A 26 -30.37 -3.67 10.34
N PHE A 27 -30.74 -4.54 9.41
CA PHE A 27 -30.36 -5.96 9.45
C PHE A 27 -28.84 -6.21 9.58
N ARG A 28 -27.99 -5.32 9.05
CA ARG A 28 -26.52 -5.41 9.18
C ARG A 28 -25.96 -4.74 10.45
N ASN A 29 -26.74 -3.90 11.12
CA ASN A 29 -26.29 -3.12 12.27
C ASN A 29 -26.38 -3.98 13.56
N PRO A 30 -25.26 -4.28 14.24
CA PRO A 30 -25.23 -5.08 15.47
C PRO A 30 -25.97 -4.43 16.66
N TYR A 31 -26.32 -3.14 16.55
CA TYR A 31 -27.07 -2.41 17.57
C TYR A 31 -28.57 -2.26 17.24
N SER A 32 -29.07 -3.01 16.26
CA SER A 32 -30.50 -3.00 15.89
C SER A 32 -31.23 -4.23 16.41
N GLU A 33 -32.53 -4.10 16.67
CA GLU A 33 -33.38 -5.21 17.12
C GLU A 33 -33.52 -6.32 16.07
N THR A 34 -33.39 -5.98 14.78
CA THR A 34 -33.51 -6.91 13.65
C THR A 34 -32.15 -7.42 13.14
N TYR A 35 -31.09 -7.35 13.96
CA TYR A 35 -29.76 -7.74 13.54
C TYR A 35 -29.66 -9.24 13.19
N GLY A 36 -29.12 -9.53 12.01
CA GLY A 36 -28.76 -10.89 11.60
C GLY A 36 -27.24 -11.05 11.48
N VAL A 37 -26.69 -12.10 12.09
CA VAL A 37 -25.26 -12.44 11.92
C VAL A 37 -24.99 -12.74 10.45
N GLN A 38 -24.15 -11.92 9.82
CA GLN A 38 -23.77 -12.09 8.42
C GLN A 38 -22.87 -13.33 8.26
N ARG A 39 -23.33 -14.30 7.48
CA ARG A 39 -22.52 -15.43 7.04
C ARG A 39 -21.86 -15.06 5.72
N PHE A 40 -20.54 -15.18 5.64
CA PHE A 40 -19.79 -14.90 4.43
C PHE A 40 -19.11 -16.17 3.93
N ASP A 41 -19.23 -16.43 2.63
CA ASP A 41 -18.62 -17.60 1.99
C ASP A 41 -17.14 -17.33 1.71
N LYS A 42 -16.27 -17.94 2.52
CA LYS A 42 -14.81 -17.76 2.43
C LYS A 42 -14.20 -18.31 1.13
N THR A 43 -14.93 -19.16 0.42
CA THR A 43 -14.51 -19.78 -0.84
C THR A 43 -14.93 -18.99 -2.08
N ALA A 44 -15.76 -17.95 -1.92
CA ALA A 44 -16.21 -17.15 -3.04
C ALA A 44 -15.06 -16.29 -3.61
N ASP A 45 -14.96 -16.21 -4.94
CA ASP A 45 -13.94 -15.38 -5.60
C ASP A 45 -14.04 -13.91 -5.18
N ASP A 46 -15.23 -13.41 -4.83
CA ASP A 46 -15.44 -12.01 -4.41
C ASP A 46 -15.25 -11.78 -2.90
N TYR A 47 -14.91 -12.83 -2.15
CA TYR A 47 -14.67 -12.71 -0.72
C TYR A 47 -13.52 -11.74 -0.42
N GLY A 48 -13.75 -10.80 0.50
CA GLY A 48 -12.79 -9.75 0.84
C GLY A 48 -12.68 -8.62 -0.19
N ARG A 49 -13.49 -8.60 -1.25
CA ARG A 49 -13.55 -7.48 -2.20
C ARG A 49 -14.63 -6.48 -1.79
N PRO A 50 -14.36 -5.17 -1.87
CA PRO A 50 -15.44 -4.20 -1.79
C PRO A 50 -16.39 -4.38 -2.98
N PRO A 51 -17.71 -4.14 -2.80
CA PRO A 51 -18.67 -4.23 -3.90
C PRO A 51 -18.26 -3.31 -5.06
N PRO A 52 -18.43 -3.76 -6.32
CA PRO A 52 -18.08 -2.96 -7.48
C PRO A 52 -18.90 -1.66 -7.51
N GLY A 53 -18.25 -0.54 -7.81
CA GLY A 53 -18.86 0.79 -7.79
C GLY A 53 -19.07 1.40 -6.40
N SER A 54 -18.65 0.71 -5.32
CA SER A 54 -18.78 1.24 -3.97
C SER A 54 -17.74 2.32 -3.64
N LYS A 55 -18.07 3.22 -2.70
CA LYS A 55 -17.10 4.19 -2.16
C LYS A 55 -15.85 3.52 -1.57
N THR A 56 -15.97 2.29 -1.06
CA THR A 56 -14.85 1.52 -0.52
C THR A 56 -13.90 1.07 -1.62
N GLU A 57 -14.42 0.61 -2.76
CA GLU A 57 -13.61 0.26 -3.92
C GLU A 57 -12.85 1.48 -4.45
N ALA A 58 -13.56 2.60 -4.65
CA ALA A 58 -12.94 3.85 -5.11
C ALA A 58 -11.82 4.33 -4.18
N ARG A 59 -12.00 4.23 -2.85
CA ARG A 59 -10.96 4.53 -1.88
C ARG A 59 -9.77 3.57 -1.99
N GLY A 60 -10.00 2.29 -2.19
CA GLY A 60 -8.95 1.28 -2.36
C GLY A 60 -8.09 1.56 -3.60
N ILE A 61 -8.72 1.83 -4.74
CA ILE A 61 -8.03 2.18 -5.99
C ILE A 61 -7.23 3.47 -5.80
N LYS A 62 -7.84 4.52 -5.22
CA LYS A 62 -7.17 5.80 -4.96
C LYS A 62 -5.96 5.65 -4.04
N ALA A 63 -6.08 4.84 -2.99
CA ALA A 63 -4.98 4.56 -2.06
C ALA A 63 -3.83 3.82 -2.76
N GLY A 64 -4.14 2.84 -3.61
CA GLY A 64 -3.16 2.16 -4.45
C GLY A 64 -2.39 3.14 -5.34
N VAL A 65 -3.11 3.92 -6.15
CA VAL A 65 -2.53 4.94 -7.03
C VAL A 65 -1.64 5.91 -6.26
N HIS A 66 -2.12 6.40 -5.11
CA HIS A 66 -1.37 7.32 -4.26
C HIS A 66 -0.02 6.72 -3.82
N VAL A 67 -0.04 5.48 -3.33
CA VAL A 67 1.18 4.77 -2.91
C VAL A 67 2.16 4.57 -4.07
N CYS A 68 1.66 4.31 -5.27
CA CYS A 68 2.53 4.11 -6.45
C CYS A 68 3.23 5.41 -6.86
N ARG A 69 2.53 6.54 -6.77
CA ARG A 69 3.10 7.87 -7.01
C ARG A 69 4.19 8.22 -6.00
N GLU A 70 3.97 7.94 -4.72
CA GLU A 70 4.98 8.17 -3.66
C GLU A 70 6.29 7.40 -3.94
N ILE A 71 6.19 6.16 -4.41
CA ILE A 71 7.37 5.34 -4.73
C ILE A 71 8.08 5.87 -5.96
N LEU A 72 7.34 6.29 -6.98
CA LEU A 72 7.90 6.91 -8.17
C LEU A 72 8.65 8.19 -7.80
N PHE A 73 8.05 9.04 -6.97
CA PHE A 73 8.67 10.25 -6.44
C PHE A 73 9.96 9.94 -5.66
N LEU A 74 9.93 8.92 -4.78
CA LEU A 74 11.14 8.47 -4.08
C LEU A 74 12.27 8.08 -5.04
N CYS A 75 11.96 7.31 -6.08
CA CYS A 75 12.96 6.91 -7.08
C CYS A 75 13.50 8.13 -7.86
N GLU A 76 12.68 9.13 -8.14
CA GLU A 76 13.12 10.38 -8.79
C GLU A 76 14.07 11.19 -7.90
N VAL A 77 13.74 11.35 -6.62
CA VAL A 77 14.59 12.04 -5.63
C VAL A 77 15.94 11.32 -5.49
N ILE A 78 15.92 9.98 -5.38
CA ILE A 78 17.15 9.18 -5.37
C ILE A 78 17.93 9.41 -6.67
N ASN A 79 17.29 9.38 -7.83
CA ASN A 79 17.97 9.54 -9.12
C ASN A 79 18.66 10.90 -9.30
N GLN A 80 18.12 11.97 -8.69
CA GLN A 80 18.68 13.32 -8.72
C GLN A 80 19.87 13.51 -7.77
N HIS A 81 19.86 12.85 -6.61
CA HIS A 81 20.87 13.05 -5.56
C HIS A 81 21.85 11.88 -5.40
N ALA A 82 21.61 10.76 -6.09
CA ALA A 82 22.49 9.60 -6.06
C ALA A 82 23.80 9.85 -6.80
N GLU A 83 24.82 9.16 -6.33
CA GLU A 83 26.14 9.11 -6.93
C GLU A 83 26.24 7.82 -7.78
N GLY A 84 27.01 7.89 -8.86
CA GLY A 84 27.21 6.79 -9.80
C GLY A 84 26.50 6.97 -11.14
N GLU A 85 26.82 6.07 -12.06
CA GLU A 85 26.32 6.08 -13.43
C GLU A 85 25.15 5.10 -13.58
N GLU A 86 24.25 5.38 -14.53
CA GLU A 86 23.14 4.48 -14.84
C GLU A 86 23.70 3.18 -15.44
N PRO A 87 23.29 1.97 -14.99
CA PRO A 87 22.09 1.64 -14.21
C PRO A 87 22.27 1.55 -12.68
N ASN A 88 23.50 1.64 -12.16
CA ASN A 88 23.81 1.34 -10.76
C ASN A 88 24.05 2.61 -9.94
N LYS A 89 22.97 3.34 -9.67
CA LYS A 89 22.99 4.52 -8.80
C LYS A 89 22.89 4.14 -7.33
N TRP A 90 23.60 4.86 -6.47
CA TRP A 90 23.58 4.62 -5.04
C TRP A 90 23.62 5.91 -4.23
N ILE A 91 23.05 5.88 -3.03
CA ILE A 91 23.02 7.03 -2.12
C ILE A 91 23.13 6.55 -0.66
N LYS A 92 23.77 7.34 0.20
CA LYS A 92 23.81 7.07 1.65
C LYS A 92 22.46 7.39 2.30
N PHE A 93 22.04 6.56 3.24
CA PHE A 93 20.75 6.71 3.92
C PHE A 93 20.63 8.05 4.66
N GLY A 94 21.65 8.48 5.40
CA GLY A 94 21.59 9.74 6.16
C GLY A 94 21.37 10.95 5.26
N ARG A 95 22.04 11.00 4.10
CA ARG A 95 21.86 12.05 3.10
C ARG A 95 20.47 12.00 2.48
N LEU A 96 20.01 10.82 2.10
CA LEU A 96 18.66 10.63 1.54
C LEU A 96 17.58 11.04 2.55
N PHE A 97 17.74 10.66 3.82
CA PHE A 97 16.82 10.99 4.90
C PHE A 97 16.73 12.50 5.14
N TYR A 98 17.87 13.19 5.15
CA TYR A 98 17.91 14.64 5.31
C TYR A 98 17.23 15.40 4.16
N ILE A 99 17.42 14.95 2.91
CA ILE A 99 16.78 15.59 1.76
C ILE A 99 15.29 15.26 1.71
N TYR A 100 14.92 14.01 2.02
CA TYR A 100 13.55 13.56 1.92
C TYR A 100 12.66 14.08 3.05
N SER A 101 13.22 14.41 4.22
CA SER A 101 12.47 14.98 5.35
C SER A 101 11.80 16.33 5.03
N TYR A 102 12.33 17.07 4.06
CA TYR A 102 11.68 18.29 3.55
C TYR A 102 10.33 17.98 2.89
N TYR A 103 10.21 16.82 2.27
CA TYR A 103 9.01 16.42 1.53
C TYR A 103 8.06 15.56 2.38
N SER A 104 8.58 14.58 3.13
CA SER A 104 7.74 13.60 3.85
C SER A 104 8.53 12.76 4.87
N ASP A 105 7.95 12.51 6.03
CA ASP A 105 8.54 11.66 7.09
C ASP A 105 8.43 10.15 6.79
N LYS A 106 7.93 9.77 5.62
CA LYS A 106 7.57 8.38 5.27
C LYS A 106 8.67 7.61 4.56
N LEU A 107 9.90 8.11 4.54
CA LEU A 107 11.00 7.56 3.73
C LEU A 107 11.20 6.05 3.96
N VAL A 108 11.37 5.62 5.21
CA VAL A 108 11.66 4.21 5.56
C VAL A 108 10.52 3.30 5.09
N GLY A 109 9.27 3.72 5.28
CA GLY A 109 8.10 2.98 4.80
C GLY A 109 8.04 2.88 3.28
N MET A 110 8.42 3.94 2.55
CA MET A 110 8.48 3.91 1.09
C MET A 110 9.64 3.05 0.58
N LEU A 111 10.81 3.06 1.22
CA LEU A 111 11.94 2.20 0.88
C LEU A 111 11.61 0.72 1.03
N ILE A 112 10.98 0.32 2.13
CA ILE A 112 10.52 -1.08 2.34
C ILE A 112 9.54 -1.48 1.23
N ARG A 113 8.66 -0.57 0.83
CA ARG A 113 7.70 -0.83 -0.24
C ARG A 113 8.35 -0.92 -1.62
N ALA A 114 9.29 -0.02 -1.94
CA ALA A 114 10.09 -0.06 -3.15
C ALA A 114 10.92 -1.35 -3.24
N ARG A 115 11.44 -1.83 -2.11
CA ARG A 115 12.13 -3.13 -2.00
C ARG A 115 11.20 -4.31 -2.26
N LYS A 116 9.94 -4.26 -1.80
CA LYS A 116 8.93 -5.29 -2.13
C LYS A 116 8.66 -5.38 -3.64
N TYR A 117 8.84 -4.27 -4.36
CA TYR A 117 8.73 -4.21 -5.82
C TYR A 117 10.04 -4.49 -6.55
N GLY A 118 11.16 -4.68 -5.85
CA GLY A 118 12.47 -4.93 -6.44
C GLY A 118 13.07 -3.72 -7.16
N LEU A 119 12.67 -2.49 -6.80
CA LEU A 119 13.22 -1.26 -7.38
C LEU A 119 14.53 -0.84 -6.69
N VAL A 120 14.61 -1.09 -5.39
CA VAL A 120 15.67 -0.62 -4.50
C VAL A 120 16.16 -1.78 -3.63
N ASP A 121 17.45 -1.81 -3.36
CA ASP A 121 18.07 -2.73 -2.42
C ASP A 121 18.92 -1.99 -1.39
N PHE A 122 18.90 -2.47 -0.15
CA PHE A 122 19.66 -1.91 0.96
C PHE A 122 19.91 -2.98 2.02
N ASP A 123 20.96 -2.78 2.81
CA ASP A 123 21.35 -3.74 3.84
C ASP A 123 20.53 -3.59 5.13
N GLY A 124 20.17 -4.73 5.75
CA GLY A 124 19.28 -4.80 6.92
C GLY A 124 17.78 -4.93 6.58
N GLU A 125 16.95 -5.05 7.62
CA GLU A 125 15.48 -5.12 7.49
C GLU A 125 14.81 -3.75 7.69
N MET A 126 15.36 -2.95 8.59
CA MET A 126 14.94 -1.60 8.91
C MET A 126 16.15 -0.67 8.95
N LEU A 127 15.90 0.64 8.79
CA LEU A 127 16.89 1.70 8.84
C LEU A 127 16.52 2.65 9.97
N TYR A 128 17.46 2.90 10.88
CA TYR A 128 17.27 3.80 12.01
C TYR A 128 18.12 5.07 11.86
N GLN A 129 17.54 6.21 12.21
CA GLN A 129 18.23 7.50 12.17
C GLN A 129 19.47 7.48 13.08
N ARG A 130 20.56 8.15 12.67
CA ARG A 130 21.84 8.28 13.41
C ARG A 130 22.65 6.99 13.54
N GLN A 131 22.03 5.82 13.48
CA GLN A 131 22.71 4.54 13.52
C GLN A 131 23.09 4.05 12.12
N ASP A 132 22.18 4.22 11.16
CA ASP A 132 22.29 3.63 9.82
C ASP A 132 22.63 4.64 8.73
N ASP A 133 23.10 5.84 9.11
CA ASP A 133 23.31 6.96 8.19
C ASP A 133 24.31 6.63 7.06
N GLU A 134 25.27 5.74 7.31
CA GLU A 134 26.27 5.30 6.34
C GLU A 134 25.80 4.16 5.43
N LYS A 135 24.65 3.55 5.69
CA LYS A 135 24.13 2.44 4.87
C LYS A 135 23.83 2.93 3.46
N ILE A 136 24.25 2.13 2.48
CA ILE A 136 24.08 2.43 1.06
C ILE A 136 22.74 1.87 0.57
N ILE A 137 21.96 2.74 -0.05
CA ILE A 137 20.73 2.42 -0.76
C ILE A 137 21.06 2.40 -2.25
N LYS A 138 20.80 1.26 -2.90
CA LYS A 138 21.09 1.04 -4.32
C LYS A 138 19.79 1.04 -5.11
N LEU A 139 19.76 1.81 -6.18
CA LEU A 139 18.70 1.75 -7.17
C LEU A 139 19.05 0.65 -8.18
N LEU A 140 18.15 -0.33 -8.37
CA LEU A 140 18.40 -1.50 -9.21
C LEU A 140 18.00 -1.29 -10.67
N MET A 141 17.25 -0.23 -10.97
CA MET A 141 16.67 0.01 -12.29
C MET A 141 16.71 1.49 -12.68
N PRO A 142 16.84 1.79 -13.97
CA PRO A 142 16.79 3.16 -14.48
C PRO A 142 15.39 3.78 -14.30
N ILE A 143 15.34 5.09 -14.13
CA ILE A 143 14.07 5.80 -13.84
C ILE A 143 13.04 5.65 -14.97
N ALA A 144 13.51 5.57 -16.21
CA ALA A 144 12.65 5.37 -17.39
C ALA A 144 11.85 4.07 -17.29
N GLU A 145 12.48 2.99 -16.86
CA GLU A 145 11.84 1.69 -16.69
C GLU A 145 10.88 1.68 -15.49
N ILE A 146 11.25 2.35 -14.40
CA ILE A 146 10.38 2.47 -13.22
C ILE A 146 9.07 3.17 -13.57
N ARG A 147 9.11 4.25 -14.36
CA ARG A 147 7.91 4.96 -14.83
C ARG A 147 6.98 4.07 -15.65
N GLN A 148 7.53 3.21 -16.50
CA GLN A 148 6.73 2.27 -17.28
C GLN A 148 6.08 1.18 -16.41
N ARG A 149 6.80 0.69 -15.40
CA ARG A 149 6.33 -0.38 -14.50
C ARG A 149 5.33 0.09 -13.43
N MET A 150 5.38 1.37 -13.01
CA MET A 150 4.57 1.90 -11.91
C MET A 150 3.16 2.36 -12.31
N GLN A 151 2.64 1.92 -13.44
CA GLN A 151 1.27 2.25 -13.86
C GLN A 151 0.24 1.51 -12.98
N ALA A 152 -0.72 2.25 -12.44
CA ALA A 152 -1.75 1.67 -11.60
C ALA A 152 -2.72 0.83 -12.47
N SER A 153 -2.75 -0.49 -12.25
CA SER A 153 -3.87 -1.33 -12.68
C SER A 153 -5.08 -0.82 -11.93
N GLY A 154 -6.13 -0.35 -12.62
CA GLY A 154 -7.35 0.18 -12.00
C GLY A 154 -8.17 -0.83 -11.18
N ASP A 155 -7.56 -1.94 -10.77
CA ASP A 155 -8.18 -3.06 -10.07
C ASP A 155 -7.91 -2.99 -8.57
N PRO A 156 -8.94 -3.15 -7.70
CA PRO A 156 -8.77 -3.08 -6.26
C PRO A 156 -7.90 -4.22 -5.70
N LYS A 157 -7.96 -5.42 -6.31
CA LYS A 157 -7.22 -6.62 -5.89
C LYS A 157 -5.76 -6.63 -6.35
N ASN A 158 -5.50 -6.12 -7.55
CA ASN A 158 -4.15 -5.95 -8.09
C ASN A 158 -3.72 -4.48 -7.99
N SER A 159 -3.93 -3.88 -6.83
CA SER A 159 -3.58 -2.49 -6.53
C SER A 159 -2.07 -2.27 -6.39
N THR A 160 -1.27 -3.33 -6.47
CA THR A 160 0.17 -3.26 -6.70
C THR A 160 0.44 -2.83 -8.14
N CYS A 161 0.88 -1.59 -8.37
CA CYS A 161 1.27 -1.10 -9.70
C CYS A 161 2.35 -1.95 -10.36
N CYS A 162 3.21 -2.61 -9.58
CA CYS A 162 4.22 -3.50 -10.10
C CYS A 162 3.66 -4.91 -10.22
N ARG A 163 3.36 -5.37 -11.45
CA ARG A 163 3.35 -6.80 -11.73
C ARG A 163 4.74 -7.34 -11.39
N ARG A 164 4.82 -8.28 -10.45
CA ARG A 164 6.10 -8.95 -10.13
C ARG A 164 6.67 -9.56 -11.40
N SER A 165 7.68 -8.93 -11.98
CA SER A 165 8.54 -9.61 -12.96
C SER A 165 9.39 -10.59 -12.17
N THR A 166 9.05 -11.87 -12.26
CA THR A 166 9.73 -12.99 -11.62
C THR A 166 11.18 -13.17 -12.06
N ARG A 167 11.67 -12.39 -13.04
CA ARG A 167 13.01 -12.55 -13.63
C ARG A 167 14.16 -11.95 -12.81
N THR A 168 13.93 -10.91 -12.00
CA THR A 168 15.04 -10.19 -11.32
C THR A 168 15.34 -10.72 -9.91
N ILE A 169 14.35 -11.35 -9.24
CA ILE A 169 14.49 -11.80 -7.83
C ILE A 169 15.48 -12.97 -7.70
N ALA A 170 15.65 -13.81 -8.73
CA ALA A 170 16.61 -14.91 -8.71
C ALA A 170 18.06 -14.42 -8.56
N PHE A 171 18.41 -13.28 -9.17
CA PHE A 171 19.76 -12.70 -9.08
C PHE A 171 20.06 -12.13 -7.68
N LEU A 172 19.10 -11.48 -7.03
CA LEU A 172 19.29 -10.95 -5.67
C LEU A 172 19.38 -12.04 -4.61
N ASN A 173 18.56 -13.10 -4.71
CA ASN A 173 18.65 -14.23 -3.77
C ASN A 173 19.97 -15.00 -3.93
N PHE A 174 20.52 -15.08 -5.15
CA PHE A 174 21.84 -15.66 -5.40
C PHE A 174 22.97 -14.84 -4.74
N SER A 175 22.91 -13.51 -4.81
CA SER A 175 23.91 -12.63 -4.17
C SER A 175 23.88 -12.72 -2.62
N ARG A 176 22.69 -12.83 -2.02
CA ARG A 176 22.55 -13.02 -0.55
C ARG A 176 23.05 -14.38 -0.07
N ALA A 177 22.91 -15.44 -0.88
CA ALA A 177 23.43 -16.76 -0.56
C ALA A 177 24.98 -16.81 -0.52
N SER A 178 25.66 -16.00 -1.34
CA SER A 178 27.12 -16.01 -1.40
C SER A 178 27.81 -15.24 -0.25
N ARG A 179 27.14 -14.27 0.39
CA ARG A 179 27.72 -13.49 1.51
C ARG A 179 27.65 -14.18 2.88
N ARG A 180 26.85 -15.23 3.05
CA ARG A 180 26.76 -15.97 4.33
C ARG A 180 27.92 -16.92 4.63
N ARG A 181 28.94 -17.01 3.76
CA ARG A 181 30.08 -17.95 3.93
C ARG A 181 31.35 -17.37 4.55
N ASN A 182 31.44 -16.07 4.86
CA ASN A 182 32.64 -15.47 5.46
C ASN A 182 32.32 -14.64 6.71
N VAL A 183 31.83 -15.28 7.77
CA VAL A 183 32.02 -14.76 9.13
C VAL A 183 32.89 -15.78 9.85
N GLY A 184 34.16 -15.41 10.03
CA GLY A 184 35.21 -16.27 10.51
C GLY A 184 35.01 -16.72 11.95
N ARG A 185 35.25 -18.02 12.14
CA ARG A 185 35.66 -18.64 13.40
C ARG A 185 37.04 -18.10 13.75
N LEU A 186 37.13 -17.12 14.64
CA LEU A 186 38.33 -16.86 15.43
C LEU A 186 38.09 -17.50 16.80
N GLU A 187 38.67 -18.68 17.02
CA GLU A 187 38.87 -19.23 18.36
C GLU A 187 40.04 -18.49 19.00
N VAL A 188 39.84 -18.04 20.24
CA VAL A 188 40.90 -17.71 21.21
C VAL A 188 40.70 -18.63 22.41
#